data_AF-A0A7C5QV76-F1
#
_entry.id   AF-A0A7C5QV76-F1
#
_cell.length_a   1.000
_cell.length_b   1.000
_cell.length_c   1.000
_cell.angle_alpha   90.00
_cell.angle_beta   90.00
_cell.angle_gamma   90.00
#
_symmetry.space_group_name_H-M   'P 1'
#
loop_
_entity.id
_entity.type
_entity.pdbx_description
1 polymer ?
#
loop_
_entity_poly.entity_id
_entity_poly.type
_entity_poly.pdbx_seq_one_letter_code
_entity_poly.pdbx_strand_id
1 'polypeptide(L)'
;RTSKLGDYRYDRHSGRHTISVNRDLNPFRLLLTFIHELAHLVVTEEQPRRPRPHGAEWQATFRRLMQPLLVPQVFPEPLLAELIRHMRRPRAAAGSDPALWQALAAYDTYDDKLPLQQLSAGERFIFRPQLYEKIKLRRTRVLCREVATGRLYLIPGIIKVEAVGG
;
A
#
# COMPACT_ATOMS: atom_id res chain seq x y z
N ARG A 1 -4.17 -14.62 -4.22
CA ARG A 1 -3.01 -14.99 -3.38
C ARG A 1 -2.64 -13.72 -2.60
N THR A 2 -3.25 -13.55 -1.43
CA THR A 2 -3.58 -12.23 -0.85
C THR A 2 -2.89 -11.98 0.51
N SER A 3 -1.88 -12.79 0.87
CA SER A 3 -1.34 -12.85 2.24
C SER A 3 0.04 -12.20 2.45
N LYS A 4 0.64 -11.58 1.43
CA LYS A 4 1.94 -10.89 1.54
C LYS A 4 1.80 -9.41 1.18
N LEU A 5 2.38 -8.53 1.99
CA LEU A 5 2.42 -7.08 1.75
C LEU A 5 3.57 -6.68 0.82
N GLY A 6 4.64 -7.48 0.80
CA GLY A 6 5.80 -7.34 -0.07
C GLY A 6 6.51 -8.68 -0.24
N ASP A 7 7.50 -8.72 -1.13
CA ASP A 7 8.30 -9.91 -1.41
C ASP A 7 9.66 -9.51 -2.00
N TYR A 8 10.73 -10.01 -1.38
CA TYR A 8 12.08 -10.04 -1.92
C TYR A 8 12.39 -11.37 -2.63
N ARG A 9 13.05 -11.30 -3.79
CA ARG A 9 13.55 -12.45 -4.55
C ARG A 9 14.97 -12.22 -5.02
N TYR A 10 15.76 -13.28 -4.97
CA TYR A 10 17.09 -13.36 -5.57
C TYR A 10 17.13 -14.47 -6.62
N ASP A 11 17.45 -14.11 -7.86
CA ASP A 11 17.65 -15.05 -8.95
C ASP A 11 19.13 -15.43 -9.05
N ARG A 12 19.47 -16.65 -8.63
CA ARG A 12 20.85 -17.16 -8.63
C ARG A 12 21.47 -17.31 -10.02
N HIS A 13 20.67 -17.44 -11.08
CA HIS A 13 21.20 -17.65 -12.43
C HIS A 13 21.61 -16.31 -13.06
N SER A 14 20.81 -15.26 -12.84
CA SER A 14 21.08 -13.93 -13.39
C SER A 14 21.79 -13.00 -12.41
N GLY A 15 21.89 -13.35 -11.13
CA GLY A 15 22.39 -12.46 -10.07
C GLY A 15 21.44 -11.30 -9.75
N ARG A 16 20.19 -11.33 -10.24
CA ARG A 16 19.25 -10.21 -10.12
C ARG A 16 18.49 -10.27 -8.78
N HIS A 17 18.43 -9.12 -8.10
CA HIS A 17 17.56 -8.88 -6.95
C HIS A 17 16.25 -8.24 -7.40
N THR A 18 15.14 -8.59 -6.76
CA THR A 18 13.83 -7.97 -7.01
C THR A 18 13.09 -7.77 -5.70
N ILE A 19 12.64 -6.54 -5.46
CA ILE A 19 11.75 -6.19 -4.36
C ILE A 19 10.42 -5.76 -4.97
N SER A 20 9.33 -6.28 -4.41
CA SER A 20 7.97 -5.87 -4.76
C SER A 20 7.18 -5.53 -3.50
N VAL A 21 6.32 -4.52 -3.59
CA VAL A 21 5.42 -4.10 -2.51
C VAL A 21 4.02 -3.87 -3.07
N ASN A 22 3.00 -4.13 -2.26
CA ASN A 22 1.63 -3.90 -2.65
C ASN A 22 1.35 -2.40 -2.82
N ARG A 23 0.61 -2.05 -3.87
CA ARG A 23 0.35 -0.66 -4.27
C ARG A 23 -0.65 0.06 -3.36
N ASP A 24 -1.52 -0.69 -2.71
CA ASP A 24 -2.64 -0.22 -1.89
C ASP A 24 -2.27 0.02 -0.41
N LEU A 25 -0.99 -0.14 -0.05
CA LEU A 25 -0.51 0.20 1.29
C LEU A 25 -0.50 1.70 1.50
N ASN A 26 -0.91 2.15 2.69
CA ASN A 26 -0.64 3.52 3.11
C ASN A 26 0.88 3.81 3.14
N PRO A 27 1.30 5.09 3.07
CA PRO A 27 2.72 5.44 2.96
C PRO A 27 3.62 4.83 4.03
N PHE A 28 3.13 4.72 5.27
CA PHE A 28 3.90 4.17 6.38
C PHE A 28 4.02 2.64 6.30
N ARG A 29 2.94 1.94 5.96
CA ARG A 29 2.98 0.49 5.71
C ARG A 29 3.88 0.16 4.52
N LEU A 30 3.83 0.98 3.47
CA LEU A 30 4.68 0.83 2.29
C LEU A 30 6.15 0.96 2.67
N LEU A 31 6.53 2.03 3.39
CA LEU A 31 7.91 2.25 3.81
C LEU A 31 8.42 1.12 4.71
N LEU A 32 7.65 0.73 5.73
CA LEU A 32 8.02 -0.34 6.65
C LEU A 32 8.22 -1.67 5.89
N THR A 33 7.32 -1.98 4.96
CA THR A 33 7.38 -3.21 4.14
C THR A 33 8.54 -3.16 3.15
N PHE A 34 8.81 -2.01 2.54
CA PHE A 34 9.97 -1.85 1.66
C PHE A 34 11.28 -2.07 2.41
N ILE A 35 11.44 -1.45 3.58
CA ILE A 35 12.66 -1.61 4.40
C ILE A 35 12.79 -3.06 4.92
N HIS A 36 11.68 -3.75 5.18
CA HIS A 36 11.67 -5.17 5.50
C HIS A 36 12.30 -6.01 4.36
N GLU A 37 11.84 -5.79 3.12
CA GLU A 37 12.35 -6.53 1.97
C GLU A 37 13.79 -6.10 1.61
N LEU A 38 14.13 -4.82 1.79
CA LEU A 38 15.49 -4.31 1.62
C LEU A 38 16.46 -4.96 2.62
N ALA A 39 16.03 -5.22 3.85
CA ALA A 39 16.85 -5.93 4.82
C ALA A 39 17.17 -7.37 4.36
N HIS A 40 16.24 -8.08 3.68
CA HIS A 40 16.55 -9.38 3.09
C HIS A 40 17.59 -9.27 1.98
N LEU A 41 17.50 -8.24 1.14
CA LEU A 41 18.48 -7.97 0.10
C LEU A 41 19.87 -7.74 0.71
N VAL A 42 19.98 -6.77 1.63
CA VAL A 42 21.26 -6.39 2.24
C VAL A 42 21.91 -7.59 2.94
N VAL A 43 21.15 -8.40 3.68
CA VAL A 43 21.70 -9.61 4.30
C VAL A 43 22.11 -10.65 3.27
N THR A 44 21.40 -10.77 2.14
CA THR A 44 21.79 -11.71 1.07
C THR A 44 23.12 -11.31 0.44
N GLU A 45 23.37 -10.01 0.27
CA GLU A 45 24.61 -9.47 -0.29
C GLU A 45 25.78 -9.58 0.70
N GLU A 46 25.54 -9.26 1.97
CA GLU A 46 26.59 -9.22 3.01
C GLU A 46 26.99 -10.62 3.51
N GLN A 47 26.15 -11.65 3.33
CA GLN A 47 26.38 -12.99 3.88
C GLN A 47 26.86 -13.99 2.83
N PRO A 48 28.02 -14.65 3.02
CA PRO A 48 28.52 -15.66 2.10
C PRO A 48 27.69 -16.96 2.12
N ARG A 49 26.88 -17.16 3.16
CA ARG A 49 25.99 -18.31 3.34
C ARG A 49 24.54 -17.85 3.30
N ARG A 50 23.66 -18.74 2.86
CA ARG A 50 22.22 -18.47 2.80
C ARG A 50 21.71 -18.07 4.20
N PRO A 51 21.26 -16.81 4.39
CA PRO A 51 20.84 -16.33 5.70
C PRO A 51 19.53 -16.98 6.12
N ARG A 52 19.31 -17.12 7.42
CA ARG A 52 18.01 -17.54 7.96
C ARG A 52 17.01 -16.41 7.76
N PRO A 53 15.82 -16.68 7.19
CA PRO A 53 14.77 -15.67 7.09
C PRO A 53 14.46 -15.09 8.47
N HIS A 54 14.53 -13.76 8.58
CA HIS A 54 14.23 -13.03 9.82
C HIS A 54 15.09 -13.43 11.03
N GLY A 55 16.28 -13.99 10.78
CA GLY A 55 17.30 -14.34 11.77
C GLY A 55 17.97 -13.10 12.40
N ALA A 56 18.99 -13.32 13.22
CA ALA A 56 19.66 -12.25 13.95
C ALA A 56 20.27 -11.19 13.03
N GLU A 57 20.88 -11.62 11.91
CA GLU A 57 21.47 -10.76 10.89
C GLU A 57 20.41 -9.87 10.23
N TRP A 58 19.26 -10.46 9.91
CA TRP A 58 18.13 -9.72 9.36
C TRP A 58 17.55 -8.74 10.37
N GLN A 59 17.36 -9.13 11.63
CA GLN A 59 16.85 -8.23 12.66
C GLN A 59 17.80 -7.05 12.91
N ALA A 60 19.12 -7.30 12.96
CA ALA A 60 20.13 -6.26 13.11
C ALA A 60 20.12 -5.30 11.90
N THR A 61 20.07 -5.84 10.69
CA THR A 61 20.02 -5.05 9.45
C THR A 61 18.74 -4.23 9.34
N PHE A 62 17.59 -4.84 9.66
CA PHE A 62 16.31 -4.16 9.63
C PHE A 62 16.26 -2.99 10.62
N ARG A 63 16.75 -3.18 11.85
CA ARG A 63 16.90 -2.08 12.82
C ARG A 63 17.82 -0.98 12.29
N ARG A 64 18.99 -1.35 11.76
CA ARG A 64 19.97 -0.41 11.21
C ARG A 64 19.38 0.45 10.09
N LEU A 65 18.64 -0.17 9.16
CA LEU A 65 18.00 0.53 8.05
C LEU A 65 16.84 1.42 8.51
N MET A 66 16.07 0.99 9.52
CA MET A 66 14.96 1.78 10.06
C MET A 66 15.40 2.96 10.92
N GLN A 67 16.50 2.82 11.67
CA GLN A 67 16.95 3.81 12.67
C GLN A 67 16.99 5.27 12.17
N PRO A 68 17.56 5.62 11.00
CA PRO A 68 17.55 7.01 10.52
C PRO A 68 16.16 7.52 10.12
N LEU A 69 15.19 6.63 9.92
CA LEU A 69 13.81 6.97 9.54
C LEU A 69 12.91 7.16 10.77
N LEU A 70 13.32 6.71 11.96
CA LEU A 70 12.53 6.81 13.19
C LEU A 70 12.59 8.23 13.79
N VAL A 71 12.08 9.20 13.04
CA VAL A 71 12.06 10.61 13.40
C VAL A 71 10.69 11.25 13.11
N PRO A 72 10.30 12.33 13.82
CA PRO A 72 8.99 12.96 13.67
C PRO A 72 8.71 13.53 12.27
N GLN A 73 9.75 13.81 11.48
CA GLN A 73 9.62 14.29 10.09
C GLN A 73 9.14 13.19 9.13
N VAL A 74 9.30 11.92 9.50
CA VAL A 74 8.93 10.77 8.67
C VAL A 74 7.68 10.07 9.21
N PHE A 75 7.57 9.90 10.52
CA PHE A 75 6.43 9.23 11.16
C PHE A 75 5.73 10.15 12.17
N PRO A 76 4.39 10.21 12.16
CA PRO A 76 3.63 10.90 13.21
C PRO A 76 3.90 10.29 14.59
N GLU A 77 3.93 11.12 15.64
CA GLU A 77 4.30 10.73 17.01
C GLU A 77 3.63 9.43 17.51
N PRO A 78 2.30 9.23 17.38
CA PRO A 78 1.67 8.00 17.87
C PRO A 78 2.18 6.74 17.16
N LEU A 79 2.51 6.85 15.87
CA LEU A 79 3.05 5.74 15.08
C LEU A 79 4.56 5.55 15.34
N LEU A 80 5.30 6.66 15.50
CA LEU A 80 6.72 6.66 15.79
C LEU A 80 7.02 5.91 17.09
N ALA A 81 6.25 6.17 18.16
CA ALA A 81 6.40 5.48 19.44
C ALA A 81 6.24 3.95 19.29
N GLU A 82 5.23 3.50 18.55
CA GLU A 82 5.00 2.07 18.28
C GLU A 82 6.09 1.45 17.41
N LEU A 83 6.62 2.18 16.42
CA LEU A 83 7.74 1.73 15.60
C LEU A 83 9.02 1.58 16.44
N ILE A 84 9.35 2.56 17.30
CA ILE A 84 10.51 2.47 18.20
C ILE A 84 10.37 1.26 19.12
N ARG A 85 9.17 1.02 19.68
CA ARG A 85 8.88 -0.17 20.49
C ARG A 85 9.09 -1.46 19.69
N HIS A 86 8.55 -1.54 18.48
CA HIS A 86 8.67 -2.69 17.60
C HIS A 86 10.13 -3.01 17.25
N MET A 87 10.93 -1.99 16.95
CA MET A 87 12.33 -2.17 16.53
C MET A 87 13.24 -2.71 17.64
N ARG A 88 12.82 -2.71 18.91
CA ARG A 88 13.56 -3.43 19.97
C ARG A 88 13.66 -4.93 19.66
N ARG A 89 12.57 -5.53 19.19
CA ARG A 89 12.51 -6.94 18.79
C ARG A 89 11.60 -7.09 17.56
N PRO A 90 12.10 -6.76 16.36
CA PRO A 90 11.29 -6.69 15.17
C PRO A 90 10.79 -8.08 14.80
N ARG A 91 9.52 -8.16 14.43
CA ARG A 91 8.88 -9.41 14.00
C ARG A 91 8.88 -9.51 12.48
N ALA A 92 8.80 -10.73 11.97
CA ALA A 92 8.80 -10.99 10.53
C ALA A 92 7.60 -10.37 9.79
N ALA A 93 6.49 -10.11 10.47
CA ALA A 93 5.34 -9.44 9.87
C ALA A 93 4.82 -8.36 10.82
N ALA A 94 4.52 -7.17 10.29
CA ALA A 94 3.89 -6.11 11.08
C ALA A 94 2.59 -6.58 11.73
N GLY A 95 1.79 -7.41 11.03
CA GLY A 95 0.55 -8.00 11.57
C GLY A 95 0.74 -8.97 12.75
N SER A 96 1.98 -9.42 13.00
CA SER A 96 2.29 -10.21 14.19
C SER A 96 2.58 -9.34 15.42
N ASP A 97 2.60 -8.01 15.29
CA ASP A 97 2.63 -7.04 16.38
C ASP A 97 1.29 -6.27 16.39
N PRO A 98 0.31 -6.68 17.23
CA PRO A 98 -1.04 -6.11 17.19
C PRO A 98 -1.09 -4.60 17.40
N ALA A 99 -0.27 -4.06 18.30
CA ALA A 99 -0.25 -2.64 18.60
C ALA A 99 0.32 -1.82 17.42
N LEU A 100 1.42 -2.29 16.81
CA LEU A 100 1.93 -1.66 15.59
C LEU A 100 0.95 -1.80 14.41
N TRP A 101 0.32 -2.96 14.27
CA TRP A 101 -0.66 -3.19 13.21
C TRP A 101 -1.85 -2.24 13.31
N GLN A 102 -2.35 -2.02 14.52
CA GLN A 102 -3.43 -1.08 14.80
C GLN A 102 -3.00 0.37 14.58
N ALA A 103 -1.81 0.76 15.05
CA ALA A 103 -1.28 2.10 14.83
C ALA A 103 -1.12 2.41 13.34
N LEU A 104 -0.65 1.45 12.54
CA LEU A 104 -0.57 1.58 11.07
C LEU A 104 -1.96 1.66 10.41
N ALA A 105 -2.97 1.01 11.00
CA ALA A 105 -4.34 1.00 10.46
C ALA A 105 -5.03 2.36 10.56
N ALA A 106 -4.65 3.19 11.54
CA ALA A 106 -5.15 4.57 11.65
C ALA A 106 -4.79 5.45 10.45
N TYR A 107 -3.86 5.01 9.61
CA TYR A 107 -3.43 5.70 8.39
C TYR A 107 -3.81 4.95 7.11
N ASP A 108 -4.54 3.84 7.23
CA ASP A 108 -5.14 3.20 6.07
C ASP A 108 -6.18 4.17 5.52
N THR A 109 -5.89 4.75 4.36
CA THR A 109 -6.88 5.50 3.61
C THR A 109 -7.84 4.46 3.03
N TYR A 110 -9.03 4.35 3.60
CA TYR A 110 -10.18 3.89 2.85
C TYR A 110 -10.36 4.93 1.75
N ASP A 111 -9.84 4.64 0.56
CA ASP A 111 -10.10 5.47 -0.60
C ASP A 111 -11.61 5.33 -0.83
N ASP A 112 -12.41 6.30 -0.37
CA ASP A 112 -13.85 6.40 -0.66
C ASP A 112 -14.11 6.44 -2.17
N LYS A 113 -13.03 6.55 -2.96
CA LYS A 113 -13.04 6.45 -4.41
C LYS A 113 -12.96 5.01 -4.86
N LEU A 114 -14.08 4.54 -5.39
CA LEU A 114 -14.19 3.23 -6.03
C LEU A 114 -14.00 3.40 -7.55
N PRO A 115 -13.53 2.37 -8.27
CA PRO A 115 -13.61 2.34 -9.73
C PRO A 115 -15.04 2.64 -10.19
N LEU A 116 -15.22 3.56 -11.13
CA LEU A 116 -16.53 3.95 -11.66
C LEU A 116 -17.39 2.76 -12.12
N GLN A 117 -16.76 1.69 -12.60
CA GLN A 117 -17.47 0.47 -12.97
C GLN A 117 -18.17 -0.25 -11.80
N GLN A 118 -17.75 0.00 -10.56
CA GLN A 118 -18.32 -0.59 -9.34
C GLN A 118 -19.54 0.17 -8.79
N LEU A 119 -19.77 1.42 -9.19
CA LEU A 119 -21.00 2.14 -8.81
C LEU A 119 -22.26 1.44 -9.35
N SER A 120 -23.39 1.59 -8.69
CA SER A 120 -24.69 1.14 -9.21
C SER A 120 -25.20 2.10 -10.30
N ALA A 121 -26.08 1.63 -11.18
CA ALA A 121 -26.77 2.53 -12.11
C ALA A 121 -27.67 3.49 -11.32
N GLY A 122 -27.65 4.77 -11.68
CA GLY A 122 -28.33 5.86 -10.97
C GLY A 122 -27.46 6.54 -9.90
N GLU A 123 -26.35 5.96 -9.48
CA GLU A 123 -25.45 6.62 -8.53
C GLU A 123 -24.71 7.80 -9.17
N ARG A 124 -24.48 8.83 -8.35
CA ARG A 124 -23.80 10.05 -8.74
C ARG A 124 -22.37 10.08 -8.26
N PHE A 125 -21.50 10.71 -9.04
CA PHE A 125 -20.08 10.81 -8.74
C PHE A 125 -19.46 12.09 -9.32
N ILE A 126 -18.36 12.54 -8.71
CA ILE A 126 -17.59 13.67 -9.23
C ILE A 126 -16.47 13.16 -10.15
N PHE A 127 -16.37 13.74 -11.35
CA PHE A 127 -15.27 13.51 -12.28
C PHE A 127 -14.89 14.82 -12.96
N ARG A 128 -13.65 15.26 -12.78
CA ARG A 128 -13.12 16.52 -13.35
C ARG A 128 -14.07 17.71 -13.13
N PRO A 129 -13.96 18.43 -12.02
CA PRO A 129 -15.04 19.04 -11.20
C PRO A 129 -16.55 18.83 -11.49
N GLN A 130 -16.98 18.09 -12.52
CA GLN A 130 -18.40 17.95 -12.86
C GLN A 130 -19.06 16.78 -12.12
N LEU A 131 -20.37 16.94 -11.85
CA LEU A 131 -21.22 15.89 -11.31
C LEU A 131 -21.82 15.05 -12.44
N TYR A 132 -21.66 13.74 -12.35
CA TYR A 132 -22.20 12.77 -13.30
C TYR A 132 -23.10 11.77 -12.60
N GLU A 133 -24.01 11.17 -13.36
CA GLU A 133 -24.82 10.02 -12.97
C GLU A 133 -24.43 8.82 -13.84
N LYS A 134 -24.20 7.65 -13.21
CA LYS A 134 -23.91 6.42 -13.93
C LYS A 134 -25.18 5.87 -14.57
N ILE A 135 -25.13 5.60 -15.89
CA ILE A 135 -26.23 4.94 -16.60
C ILE A 135 -25.95 3.44 -16.73
N LYS A 136 -24.84 3.05 -17.39
CA LYS A 136 -24.49 1.63 -17.58
C LYS A 136 -23.03 1.40 -17.96
N LEU A 137 -22.49 0.23 -17.62
CA LEU A 137 -21.18 -0.24 -18.08
C LEU A 137 -21.27 -0.77 -19.53
N ARG A 138 -20.26 -0.48 -20.35
CA ARG A 138 -20.06 -0.97 -21.72
C ARG A 138 -18.63 -1.46 -21.88
N ARG A 139 -18.41 -2.77 -21.76
CA ARG A 139 -17.08 -3.40 -21.79
C ARG A 139 -16.14 -2.76 -20.74
N THR A 140 -15.33 -1.79 -21.14
CA THR A 140 -14.34 -1.09 -20.30
C THR A 140 -14.70 0.37 -20.00
N ARG A 141 -15.78 0.90 -20.59
CA ARG A 141 -16.24 2.30 -20.46
C ARG A 141 -17.61 2.35 -19.79
N VAL A 142 -17.87 3.34 -18.95
CA VAL A 142 -19.19 3.58 -18.35
C VAL A 142 -19.85 4.74 -19.08
N LEU A 143 -21.09 4.51 -19.52
CA LEU A 143 -21.97 5.56 -20.02
C LEU A 143 -22.50 6.34 -18.84
N CYS A 144 -22.24 7.63 -18.83
CA CYS A 144 -22.61 8.55 -17.76
C CYS A 144 -23.32 9.77 -18.35
N ARG A 145 -24.15 10.42 -17.55
CA ARG A 145 -24.81 11.69 -17.89
C ARG A 145 -24.28 12.78 -16.98
N GLU A 146 -23.80 13.87 -17.56
CA GLU A 146 -23.45 15.07 -16.79
C GLU A 146 -24.74 15.71 -16.28
N VAL A 147 -24.85 15.94 -14.98
CA VAL A 147 -26.09 16.40 -14.34
C VAL A 147 -26.45 17.82 -14.78
N ALA A 148 -25.46 18.69 -14.95
CA ALA A 148 -25.69 20.09 -15.30
C ALA A 148 -26.18 20.29 -16.76
N THR A 149 -25.70 19.49 -17.70
CA THR A 149 -25.96 19.68 -19.14
C THR A 149 -26.85 18.61 -19.75
N GLY A 150 -27.06 17.50 -19.05
CA GLY A 150 -27.77 16.32 -19.56
C GLY A 150 -26.98 15.53 -20.63
N ARG A 151 -25.78 15.97 -21.02
CA ARG A 151 -24.98 15.33 -22.07
C ARG A 151 -24.44 13.98 -21.62
N LEU A 152 -24.33 13.05 -22.58
CA LEU A 152 -23.82 11.71 -22.35
C LEU A 152 -22.32 11.61 -22.66
N TYR A 153 -21.59 10.90 -21.80
CA TYR A 153 -20.15 10.70 -21.92
C TYR A 153 -19.77 9.24 -21.67
N LEU A 154 -18.63 8.81 -22.24
CA LEU A 154 -18.02 7.49 -22.01
C LEU A 154 -16.72 7.63 -21.22
N ILE A 155 -16.78 7.37 -19.92
CA ILE A 155 -15.65 7.48 -19.01
C ILE A 155 -15.03 6.08 -18.78
N PRO A 156 -13.69 5.91 -18.74
CA PRO A 156 -13.10 4.61 -18.42
C PRO A 156 -13.54 4.11 -17.04
N GLY A 157 -14.06 2.88 -16.99
CA GLY A 157 -14.63 2.30 -15.77
C GLY A 157 -13.60 2.01 -14.66
N ILE A 158 -12.32 1.96 -15.03
CA ILE A 158 -11.20 1.76 -14.11
C ILE A 158 -10.79 3.04 -13.37
N ILE A 159 -11.30 4.21 -13.76
CA ILE A 159 -11.01 5.46 -13.06
C ILE A 159 -11.69 5.42 -11.70
N LYS A 160 -10.92 5.76 -10.67
CA LYS A 160 -11.44 5.97 -9.32
C LYS A 160 -12.21 7.27 -9.25
N VAL A 161 -13.45 7.20 -8.77
CA VAL A 161 -14.36 8.34 -8.64
C VAL A 161 -14.92 8.39 -7.23
N GLU A 162 -15.17 9.60 -6.75
CA GLU A 162 -15.81 9.83 -5.45
C GLU A 162 -17.33 9.76 -5.64
N ALA A 163 -17.97 8.80 -4.96
CA ALA A 163 -19.43 8.69 -4.96
C ALA A 163 -20.03 9.83 -4.13
N VAL A 164 -21.10 10.43 -4.63
CA VAL A 164 -21.87 11.42 -3.88
C VAL A 164 -23.08 10.68 -3.33
N GLY A 165 -23.12 10.49 -2.01
CA GLY A 165 -24.28 9.92 -1.32
C GLY A 165 -25.55 10.72 -1.66
N GLY A 166 -26.63 10.00 -1.95
CA GLY A 166 -27.94 10.58 -2.25
C GLY A 166 -28.60 11.21 -1.04
#